data_AF-A0A8H3GE45-F1
#
_entry.id   AF-A0A8H3GE45-F1
#
_cell.length_a   1.000
_cell.length_b   1.000
_cell.length_c   1.000
_cell.angle_alpha   90.00
_cell.angle_beta   90.00
_cell.angle_gamma   90.00
#
_symmetry.space_group_name_H-M   'P 1'
#
loop_
_entity.id
_entity.type
_entity.pdbx_description
1 polymer ?
#
loop_
_entity_poly.entity_id
_entity_poly.type
_entity_poly.pdbx_seq_one_letter_code
_entity_poly.pdbx_strand_id
1 'polypeptide(L)'
;ASTHSNRQAPSRDIARRFANTERAKHICSGGFWKEGKQWVRASPAVLSYPAKSPVFSKLIGIPKVNRDAPGSVHTRANAKATLWLKHVQGVGAAHLEAPGGAKDYYTAAVSLVSQSGDTVKPGSDILLRDQSFGHVRSIFVHRLANGSTVDYVLIERYTLGEQKHPLLDMPVVSRSSIVAYVPAMEVECLVNLQHDCARSRRCECTKVTYEIQERERTSKKLLRVNHSDQVWFIVNIHALHNSLRLRRAIPPRLHSRKVLSLDKERIFENAV
;
A
#
# COMPACT_ATOMS: atom_id res chain seq x y z
N ALA A 1 3.75 16.29 21.50
CA ALA A 1 3.17 16.63 22.81
C ALA A 1 3.68 15.58 23.77
N SER A 2 4.24 15.99 24.92
CA SER A 2 4.90 15.06 25.85
C SER A 2 3.91 14.60 26.91
N THR A 3 3.92 13.31 27.22
CA THR A 3 3.22 12.70 28.37
C THR A 3 3.79 13.16 29.72
N HIS A 4 4.99 13.73 29.71
CA HIS A 4 5.71 14.24 30.90
C HIS A 4 5.56 15.75 31.10
N SER A 5 4.60 16.39 30.43
CA SER A 5 4.28 17.80 30.65
C SER A 5 3.54 17.95 31.99
N ASN A 6 3.98 18.87 32.86
CA ASN A 6 3.33 19.25 34.14
C ASN A 6 1.92 19.89 33.99
N ARG A 7 1.21 19.60 32.89
CA ARG A 7 -0.13 20.12 32.64
C ARG A 7 -1.13 19.09 33.16
N GLN A 8 -2.07 19.54 33.98
CA GLN A 8 -3.02 18.72 34.75
C GLN A 8 -3.99 17.86 33.90
N ALA A 9 -3.91 17.89 32.57
CA ALA A 9 -4.70 17.03 31.68
C ALA A 9 -3.93 16.68 30.38
N PRO A 10 -2.91 15.80 30.45
CA PRO A 10 -2.05 15.47 29.30
C PRO A 10 -2.82 14.97 28.07
N SER A 11 -3.87 14.16 28.28
CA SER A 11 -4.74 13.65 27.21
C SER A 11 -5.47 14.76 26.46
N ARG A 12 -6.07 15.72 27.18
CA ARG A 12 -6.79 16.87 26.61
C ARG A 12 -5.86 17.78 25.82
N ASP A 13 -4.64 17.96 26.29
CA ASP A 13 -3.65 18.79 25.62
C ASP A 13 -3.09 18.13 24.36
N ILE A 14 -2.88 16.82 24.39
CA ILE A 14 -2.53 16.02 23.21
C ILE A 14 -3.66 16.10 22.17
N ALA A 15 -4.91 15.90 22.58
CA ALA A 15 -6.06 15.98 21.69
C ALA A 15 -6.19 17.37 21.05
N ARG A 16 -6.05 18.44 21.83
CA ARG A 16 -6.02 19.82 21.31
C ARG A 16 -4.87 20.04 20.32
N ARG A 17 -3.68 19.49 20.60
CA ARG A 17 -2.54 19.60 19.68
C ARG A 17 -2.83 18.90 18.36
N PHE A 18 -3.37 17.68 18.37
CA PHE A 18 -3.75 16.99 17.14
C PHE A 18 -4.82 17.75 16.37
N ALA A 19 -5.87 18.23 17.05
CA ALA A 19 -6.90 19.05 16.41
C ALA A 19 -6.33 20.33 15.77
N ASN A 20 -5.33 20.98 16.39
CA ASN A 20 -4.66 22.15 15.82
C ASN A 20 -3.85 21.79 14.58
N THR A 21 -3.08 20.70 14.63
CA THR A 21 -2.28 20.23 13.50
C THR A 21 -3.16 19.84 12.32
N GLU A 22 -4.25 19.10 12.56
CA GLU A 22 -5.19 18.72 11.49
C GLU A 22 -5.93 19.93 10.91
N ARG A 23 -6.27 20.94 11.72
CA ARG A 23 -6.80 22.21 11.20
C ARG A 23 -5.80 22.93 10.31
N ALA A 24 -4.54 23.05 10.75
CA ALA A 24 -3.50 23.67 9.95
C ALA A 24 -3.31 22.91 8.62
N LYS A 25 -3.32 21.58 8.67
CA LYS A 25 -3.27 20.71 7.50
C LYS A 25 -4.43 20.97 6.56
N HIS A 26 -5.67 20.92 7.04
CA HIS A 26 -6.90 21.19 6.26
C HIS A 26 -6.83 22.55 5.54
N ILE A 27 -6.45 23.61 6.25
CA ILE A 27 -6.32 24.96 5.68
C ILE A 27 -5.23 24.99 4.60
N CYS A 28 -4.05 24.46 4.92
CA CYS A 28 -2.89 24.47 4.01
C CYS A 28 -3.06 23.54 2.79
N SER A 29 -3.93 22.53 2.87
CA SER A 29 -4.24 21.62 1.77
C SER A 29 -5.39 22.09 0.88
N GLY A 30 -5.95 23.28 1.11
CA GLY A 30 -7.05 23.83 0.30
C GLY A 30 -8.45 23.44 0.76
N GLY A 31 -8.57 22.95 1.99
CA GLY A 31 -9.84 22.67 2.63
C GLY A 31 -10.68 23.93 2.83
N PHE A 32 -12.00 23.78 2.72
CA PHE A 32 -12.97 24.85 2.94
C PHE A 32 -13.50 24.83 4.37
N TRP A 33 -13.87 25.98 4.90
CA TRP A 33 -14.61 26.11 6.15
C TRP A 33 -15.67 27.20 6.04
N LYS A 34 -16.63 27.23 6.96
CA LYS A 34 -17.66 28.27 6.98
C LYS A 34 -17.18 29.50 7.72
N GLU A 35 -17.40 30.66 7.11
CA GLU A 35 -17.30 31.97 7.74
C GLU A 35 -18.64 32.68 7.53
N GLY A 36 -19.41 32.81 8.63
CA GLY A 36 -20.82 33.19 8.54
C GLY A 36 -21.63 32.22 7.68
N LYS A 37 -22.22 32.73 6.58
CA LYS A 37 -23.01 31.93 5.62
C LYS A 37 -22.21 31.47 4.39
N GLN A 38 -20.92 31.81 4.29
CA GLN A 38 -20.10 31.52 3.11
C GLN A 38 -19.09 30.41 3.38
N TRP A 39 -18.83 29.59 2.36
CA TRP A 39 -17.70 28.67 2.36
C TRP A 39 -16.47 29.40 1.84
N VAL A 40 -15.47 29.54 2.71
CA VAL A 40 -14.21 30.22 2.40
C VAL A 40 -13.07 29.21 2.38
N ARG A 41 -11.95 29.60 1.79
CA ARG A 41 -10.70 28.84 1.78
C ARG A 41 -9.51 29.77 2.00
N ALA A 42 -8.36 29.20 2.32
CA ALA A 42 -7.14 29.97 2.49
C ALA A 42 -6.69 30.65 1.18
N SER A 43 -5.99 31.78 1.30
CA SER A 43 -5.46 32.51 0.15
C SER A 43 -4.40 31.70 -0.61
N PRO A 44 -4.14 32.00 -1.91
CA PRO A 44 -3.10 31.33 -2.69
C PRO A 44 -1.72 31.35 -2.02
N ALA A 45 -1.42 32.41 -1.26
CA ALA A 45 -0.17 32.52 -0.51
C ALA A 45 -0.02 31.37 0.52
N VAL A 46 -1.06 31.12 1.32
CA VAL A 46 -1.09 30.03 2.31
C VAL A 46 -1.05 28.67 1.63
N LEU A 47 -1.84 28.49 0.57
CA LEU A 47 -1.91 27.22 -0.17
C LEU A 47 -0.58 26.84 -0.85
N SER A 48 0.19 27.84 -1.29
CA SER A 48 1.50 27.63 -1.92
C SER A 48 2.63 27.36 -0.92
N TYR A 49 2.44 27.67 0.37
CA TYR A 49 3.50 27.63 1.37
C TYR A 49 4.08 26.23 1.63
N PRO A 50 3.28 25.15 1.74
CA PRO A 50 3.81 23.79 1.92
C PRO A 50 4.79 23.38 0.81
N ALA A 51 4.54 23.81 -0.44
CA ALA A 51 5.43 23.53 -1.56
C ALA A 51 6.78 24.26 -1.46
N LYS A 52 6.82 25.41 -0.80
CA LYS A 52 8.03 26.23 -0.60
C LYS A 52 8.86 25.78 0.61
N SER A 53 8.24 25.14 1.61
CA SER A 53 8.92 24.72 2.84
C SER A 53 8.74 23.21 3.10
N PRO A 54 9.73 22.38 2.70
CA PRO A 54 9.71 20.94 2.97
C PRO A 54 9.63 20.62 4.47
N VAL A 55 10.27 21.45 5.31
CA VAL A 55 10.25 21.31 6.77
C VAL A 55 8.83 21.49 7.29
N PHE A 56 8.15 22.54 6.86
CA PHE A 56 6.77 22.80 7.26
C PHE A 56 5.84 21.68 6.78
N SER A 57 5.90 21.32 5.49
CA SER A 57 5.08 20.25 4.92
C SER A 57 5.22 18.94 5.71
N LYS A 58 6.45 18.58 6.07
CA LYS A 58 6.74 17.40 6.89
C LYS A 58 6.20 17.52 8.31
N LEU A 59 6.28 18.71 8.93
CA LEU A 59 5.80 18.97 10.28
C LEU A 59 4.27 18.80 10.40
N ILE A 60 3.51 19.27 9.42
CA ILE A 60 2.03 19.18 9.40
C ILE A 60 1.51 17.95 8.65
N GLY A 61 2.40 17.06 8.19
CA GLY A 61 2.03 15.81 7.53
C GLY A 61 1.35 16.01 6.17
N ILE A 62 1.66 17.10 5.45
CA ILE A 62 1.33 17.25 4.04
C ILE A 62 2.40 16.49 3.23
N PRO A 63 2.02 15.42 2.51
CA PRO A 63 2.98 14.66 1.73
C PRO A 63 3.56 15.53 0.62
N LYS A 64 4.84 15.32 0.31
CA LYS A 64 5.45 15.92 -0.86
C LYS A 64 4.73 15.34 -2.08
N VAL A 65 4.26 16.19 -2.99
CA VAL A 65 3.66 15.72 -4.24
C VAL A 65 4.71 14.87 -4.96
N ASN A 66 4.37 13.60 -5.21
CA ASN A 66 5.22 12.76 -6.04
C ASN A 66 5.17 13.34 -7.46
N ARG A 67 6.31 13.85 -7.94
CA ARG A 67 6.41 14.47 -9.26
C ARG A 67 6.67 13.45 -10.36
N ASP A 68 7.02 12.24 -9.96
CA ASP A 68 7.32 11.17 -10.89
C ASP A 68 6.04 10.74 -11.59
N ALA A 69 6.10 10.67 -12.91
CA ALA A 69 4.95 10.28 -13.72
C ALA A 69 4.58 8.80 -13.45
N PRO A 70 3.31 8.42 -13.55
CA PRO A 70 2.92 7.01 -13.55
C PRO A 70 3.75 6.16 -14.51
N GLY A 71 4.20 5.00 -14.03
CA GLY A 71 5.12 4.11 -14.75
C GLY A 71 6.60 4.40 -14.51
N SER A 72 6.97 5.51 -13.85
CA SER A 72 8.38 5.81 -13.54
C SER A 72 8.99 4.74 -12.65
N VAL A 73 10.17 4.25 -13.04
CA VAL A 73 10.92 3.24 -12.29
C VAL A 73 12.22 3.82 -11.75
N HIS A 74 12.53 3.49 -10.50
CA HIS A 74 13.72 3.96 -9.81
C HIS A 74 14.69 2.82 -9.55
N THR A 75 15.93 3.00 -9.98
CA THR A 75 17.05 2.08 -9.73
C THR A 75 17.96 2.65 -8.65
N ARG A 76 18.88 1.82 -8.14
CA ARG A 76 19.99 2.34 -7.32
C ARG A 76 20.99 3.04 -8.24
N ALA A 77 21.64 4.09 -7.75
CA ALA A 77 22.62 4.87 -8.52
C ALA A 77 23.69 4.02 -9.22
N ASN A 78 24.16 2.96 -8.57
CA ASN A 78 25.18 2.05 -9.11
C ASN A 78 24.63 0.63 -9.35
N ALA A 79 23.39 0.52 -9.80
CA ALA A 79 22.78 -0.78 -10.09
C ALA A 79 23.52 -1.47 -11.26
N LYS A 80 24.00 -2.70 -11.03
CA LYS A 80 24.68 -3.49 -12.06
C LYS A 80 23.65 -4.16 -12.96
N ALA A 81 23.83 -4.00 -14.26
CA ALA A 81 23.03 -4.72 -15.24
C ALA A 81 23.48 -6.19 -15.31
N THR A 82 22.53 -7.10 -15.44
CA THR A 82 22.75 -8.55 -15.45
C THR A 82 21.96 -9.23 -16.54
N LEU A 83 22.42 -10.38 -17.01
CA LEU A 83 21.66 -11.24 -17.93
C LEU A 83 20.35 -11.73 -17.31
N TRP A 84 19.37 -12.03 -18.16
CA TRP A 84 18.04 -12.48 -17.76
C TRP A 84 18.08 -13.64 -16.75
N LEU A 85 18.77 -14.73 -17.08
CA LEU A 85 18.81 -15.93 -16.25
C LEU A 85 19.25 -15.64 -14.81
N LYS A 86 20.28 -14.79 -14.64
CA LYS A 86 20.77 -14.37 -13.32
C LYS A 86 19.75 -13.51 -12.57
N HIS A 87 18.99 -12.69 -13.30
CA HIS A 87 17.94 -11.86 -12.72
C HIS A 87 16.79 -12.71 -12.17
N VAL A 88 16.33 -13.72 -12.92
CA VAL A 88 15.14 -14.50 -12.57
C VAL A 88 15.40 -15.70 -11.66
N GLN A 89 16.64 -16.21 -11.60
CA GLN A 89 16.98 -17.38 -10.79
C GLN A 89 16.70 -17.16 -9.29
N GLY A 90 17.01 -15.98 -8.75
CA GLY A 90 16.80 -15.65 -7.34
C GLY A 90 15.33 -15.46 -6.94
N VAL A 91 14.42 -15.38 -7.92
CA VAL A 91 12.99 -15.11 -7.72
C VAL A 91 12.10 -16.22 -8.25
N GLY A 92 12.68 -17.38 -8.61
CA GLY A 92 11.93 -18.58 -9.01
C GLY A 92 11.31 -18.51 -10.41
N ALA A 93 11.78 -17.61 -11.28
CA ALA A 93 11.19 -17.34 -12.58
C ALA A 93 12.08 -17.77 -13.76
N ALA A 94 13.01 -18.71 -13.53
CA ALA A 94 13.96 -19.18 -14.54
C ALA A 94 13.32 -19.86 -15.76
N HIS A 95 12.06 -20.30 -15.63
CA HIS A 95 11.27 -20.90 -16.70
C HIS A 95 10.67 -19.86 -17.67
N LEU A 96 10.69 -18.57 -17.32
CA LEU A 96 10.18 -17.52 -18.19
C LEU A 96 11.20 -17.14 -19.26
N GLU A 97 10.72 -16.94 -20.47
CA GLU A 97 11.51 -16.37 -21.55
C GLU A 97 11.81 -14.89 -21.28
N ALA A 98 12.99 -14.44 -21.71
CA ALA A 98 13.39 -13.05 -21.56
C ALA A 98 12.46 -12.14 -22.37
N PRO A 99 12.09 -10.94 -21.85
CA PRO A 99 11.28 -9.99 -22.62
C PRO A 99 12.02 -9.44 -23.86
N GLY A 100 13.36 -9.41 -23.81
CA GLY A 100 14.22 -9.06 -24.93
C GLY A 100 15.04 -10.24 -25.45
N GLY A 101 16.15 -9.92 -26.12
CA GLY A 101 17.09 -10.93 -26.59
C GLY A 101 17.78 -11.68 -25.45
N ALA A 102 18.26 -12.89 -25.73
CA ALA A 102 18.99 -13.72 -24.76
C ALA A 102 20.29 -13.05 -24.22
N LYS A 103 20.83 -12.09 -24.97
CA LYS A 103 22.05 -11.33 -24.62
C LYS A 103 21.76 -9.96 -24.02
N ASP A 104 20.48 -9.62 -23.81
CA ASP A 104 20.11 -8.32 -23.27
C ASP A 104 20.40 -8.25 -21.77
N TYR A 105 20.59 -7.02 -21.30
CA TYR A 105 20.92 -6.74 -19.91
C TYR A 105 19.77 -6.05 -19.20
N TYR A 106 19.55 -6.47 -17.96
CA TYR A 106 18.46 -6.04 -17.11
C TYR A 106 19.00 -5.46 -15.82
N THR A 107 18.46 -4.33 -15.39
CA THR A 107 18.88 -3.64 -14.16
C THR A 107 17.78 -3.74 -13.12
N ALA A 108 18.08 -4.28 -11.94
CA ALA A 108 17.12 -4.35 -10.85
C ALA A 108 16.74 -2.95 -10.34
N ALA A 109 15.45 -2.73 -10.16
CA ALA A 109 14.87 -1.51 -9.63
C ALA A 109 14.37 -1.70 -8.18
N VAL A 110 14.30 -0.59 -7.44
CA VAL A 110 13.88 -0.59 -6.03
C VAL A 110 12.41 -0.23 -5.86
N SER A 111 11.84 0.51 -6.81
CA SER A 111 10.45 0.92 -6.79
C SER A 111 9.97 1.39 -8.16
N LEU A 112 8.66 1.42 -8.33
CA LEU A 112 7.97 2.08 -9.44
C LEU A 112 6.83 2.94 -8.91
N VAL A 113 6.34 3.86 -9.74
CA VAL A 113 5.15 4.66 -9.46
C VAL A 113 3.95 4.09 -10.23
N SER A 114 2.90 3.68 -9.54
CA SER A 114 1.69 3.13 -10.16
C SER A 114 0.84 4.20 -10.86
N GLN A 115 -0.23 3.80 -11.55
CA GLN A 115 -1.21 4.73 -12.14
C GLN A 115 -1.99 5.54 -11.10
N SER A 116 -2.14 5.03 -9.88
CA SER A 116 -2.66 5.80 -8.73
C SER A 116 -1.64 6.77 -8.11
N GLY A 117 -0.37 6.74 -8.53
CA GLY A 117 0.71 7.54 -7.95
C GLY A 117 1.38 6.90 -6.73
N ASP A 118 1.05 5.64 -6.42
CA ASP A 118 1.63 4.90 -5.31
C ASP A 118 3.05 4.45 -5.63
N THR A 119 3.95 4.53 -4.63
CA THR A 119 5.27 3.90 -4.75
C THR A 119 5.15 2.40 -4.45
N VAL A 120 5.23 1.59 -5.51
CA VAL A 120 5.22 0.12 -5.45
C VAL A 120 6.65 -0.39 -5.31
N LYS A 121 6.86 -1.38 -4.44
CA LYS A 121 8.16 -2.01 -4.17
C LYS A 121 8.05 -3.54 -4.28
N PRO A 122 9.18 -4.26 -4.45
CA PRO A 122 9.18 -5.71 -4.26
C PRO A 122 8.55 -6.12 -2.92
N GLY A 123 7.71 -7.15 -2.94
CA GLY A 123 6.89 -7.59 -1.81
C GLY A 123 5.54 -6.89 -1.68
N SER A 124 5.21 -5.93 -2.55
CA SER A 124 3.90 -5.26 -2.55
C SER A 124 2.85 -6.06 -3.30
N ASP A 125 1.59 -5.94 -2.89
CA ASP A 125 0.45 -6.48 -3.62
C ASP A 125 -0.21 -5.38 -4.45
N ILE A 126 -0.53 -5.69 -5.70
CA ILE A 126 -0.97 -4.73 -6.70
C ILE A 126 -2.20 -5.20 -7.46
N LEU A 127 -2.93 -4.23 -8.00
CA LEU A 127 -3.96 -4.39 -9.00
C LEU A 127 -3.38 -3.96 -10.36
N LEU A 128 -3.64 -4.74 -11.38
CA LEU A 128 -3.29 -4.44 -12.77
C LEU A 128 -4.47 -3.78 -13.50
N ARG A 129 -4.18 -3.12 -14.62
CA ARG A 129 -5.22 -2.48 -15.46
C ARG A 129 -6.24 -3.44 -16.04
N ASP A 130 -5.83 -4.69 -16.31
CA ASP A 130 -6.71 -5.78 -16.71
C ASP A 130 -7.60 -6.32 -15.57
N GLN A 131 -7.56 -5.66 -14.40
CA GLN A 131 -8.29 -6.00 -13.18
C GLN A 131 -7.82 -7.28 -12.49
N SER A 132 -6.71 -7.87 -12.94
CA SER A 132 -6.07 -8.98 -12.24
C SER A 132 -5.20 -8.50 -11.07
N PHE A 133 -4.98 -9.39 -10.11
CA PHE A 133 -4.20 -9.13 -8.91
C PHE A 133 -2.81 -9.78 -9.03
N GLY A 134 -1.78 -9.09 -8.54
CA GLY A 134 -0.40 -9.59 -8.56
C GLY A 134 0.39 -9.29 -7.29
N HIS A 135 1.32 -10.18 -6.95
CA HIS A 135 2.34 -9.97 -5.93
C HIS A 135 3.67 -9.64 -6.59
N VAL A 136 4.26 -8.49 -6.27
CA VAL A 136 5.51 -8.04 -6.92
C VAL A 136 6.70 -8.81 -6.37
N ARG A 137 7.33 -9.63 -7.22
CA ARG A 137 8.57 -10.37 -6.89
C ARG A 137 9.82 -9.54 -7.16
N SER A 138 9.87 -8.86 -8.30
CA SER A 138 10.96 -7.93 -8.64
C SER A 138 10.46 -6.85 -9.61
N ILE A 139 11.22 -5.76 -9.70
CA ILE A 139 11.04 -4.69 -10.68
C ILE A 139 12.36 -4.56 -11.41
N PHE A 140 12.33 -4.39 -12.73
CA PHE A 140 13.54 -4.31 -13.52
C PHE A 140 13.38 -3.45 -14.77
N VAL A 141 14.50 -2.86 -15.17
CA VAL A 141 14.63 -2.02 -16.37
C VAL A 141 15.38 -2.82 -17.43
N HIS A 142 14.76 -2.98 -18.59
CA HIS A 142 15.37 -3.53 -19.79
C HIS A 142 15.90 -2.38 -20.64
N ARG A 143 17.20 -2.39 -20.95
CA ARG A 143 17.80 -1.42 -21.87
C ARG A 143 17.91 -2.06 -23.25
N LEU A 144 17.19 -1.49 -24.22
CA LEU A 144 17.17 -1.93 -25.61
C LEU A 144 18.44 -1.46 -26.33
N ALA A 145 18.76 -2.12 -27.44
CA ALA A 145 19.94 -1.81 -28.27
C ALA A 145 19.92 -0.39 -28.85
N ASN A 146 18.74 0.18 -29.08
CA ASN A 146 18.55 1.55 -29.54
C ASN A 146 18.73 2.60 -28.43
N GLY A 147 19.07 2.19 -27.20
CA GLY A 147 19.25 3.05 -26.04
C GLY A 147 17.96 3.40 -25.28
N SER A 148 16.77 3.04 -25.78
CA SER A 148 15.53 3.21 -25.03
C SER A 148 15.40 2.17 -23.91
N THR A 149 14.58 2.47 -22.91
CA THR A 149 14.33 1.58 -21.78
C THR A 149 12.87 1.16 -21.76
N VAL A 150 12.64 -0.11 -21.42
CA VAL A 150 11.31 -0.63 -21.11
C VAL A 150 11.34 -1.19 -19.70
N ASP A 151 10.39 -0.75 -18.89
CA ASP A 151 10.33 -1.07 -17.49
C ASP A 151 9.29 -2.16 -17.25
N TYR A 152 9.66 -3.16 -16.45
CA TYR A 152 8.86 -4.34 -16.19
C TYR A 152 8.76 -4.66 -14.71
N VAL A 153 7.71 -5.38 -14.37
CA VAL A 153 7.41 -5.88 -13.04
C VAL A 153 7.21 -7.38 -13.14
N LEU A 154 8.02 -8.14 -12.43
CA LEU A 154 7.82 -9.57 -12.25
C LEU A 154 6.80 -9.78 -11.13
N ILE A 155 5.73 -10.48 -11.45
CA ILE A 155 4.62 -10.73 -10.54
C ILE A 155 4.31 -12.22 -10.43
N GLU A 156 3.81 -12.61 -9.26
CA GLU A 156 3.02 -13.83 -9.09
C GLU A 156 1.55 -13.47 -9.11
N ARG A 157 0.76 -14.18 -9.91
CA ARG A 157 -0.66 -13.89 -10.04
C ARG A 157 -1.44 -14.39 -8.84
N TYR A 158 -2.48 -13.65 -8.51
CA TYR A 158 -3.52 -14.08 -7.59
C TYR A 158 -4.76 -14.54 -8.36
N THR A 159 -5.43 -15.56 -7.82
CA THR A 159 -6.76 -15.99 -8.27
C THR A 159 -7.80 -15.48 -7.29
N LEU A 160 -8.79 -14.73 -7.79
CA LEU A 160 -9.91 -14.27 -6.97
C LEU A 160 -10.87 -15.42 -6.67
N GLY A 161 -11.20 -15.60 -5.39
CA GLY A 161 -12.14 -16.61 -4.93
C GLY A 161 -13.59 -16.27 -5.32
N GLU A 162 -14.40 -17.29 -5.57
CA GLU A 162 -15.80 -17.12 -5.96
C GLU A 162 -16.72 -16.73 -4.79
N GLN A 163 -16.28 -17.05 -3.57
CA GLN A 163 -16.98 -16.79 -2.32
C GLN A 163 -16.17 -15.86 -1.43
N LYS A 164 -16.88 -15.14 -0.55
CA LYS A 164 -16.26 -14.32 0.47
C LYS A 164 -15.72 -15.16 1.62
N HIS A 165 -14.83 -14.57 2.40
CA HIS A 165 -14.35 -15.12 3.65
C HIS A 165 -15.53 -15.31 4.64
N PRO A 166 -15.74 -16.51 5.20
CA PRO A 166 -16.93 -16.84 5.97
C PRO A 166 -17.08 -16.00 7.25
N LEU A 167 -15.97 -15.59 7.88
CA LEU A 167 -16.00 -14.81 9.12
C LEU A 167 -16.03 -13.29 8.89
N LEU A 168 -15.42 -12.83 7.80
CA LEU A 168 -15.15 -11.40 7.60
C LEU A 168 -16.03 -10.80 6.50
N ASP A 169 -16.78 -11.62 5.77
CA ASP A 169 -17.64 -11.20 4.65
C ASP A 169 -16.89 -10.32 3.62
N MET A 170 -15.60 -10.62 3.39
CA MET A 170 -14.71 -9.92 2.47
C MET A 170 -14.17 -10.85 1.36
N PRO A 171 -13.83 -10.34 0.16
CA PRO A 171 -13.24 -11.14 -0.90
C PRO A 171 -11.93 -11.79 -0.47
N VAL A 172 -11.66 -12.97 -1.02
CA VAL A 172 -10.43 -13.74 -0.78
C VAL A 172 -9.71 -13.94 -2.10
N VAL A 173 -8.38 -13.86 -2.08
CA VAL A 173 -7.51 -14.23 -3.20
C VAL A 173 -6.54 -15.32 -2.76
N SER A 174 -6.18 -16.20 -3.68
CA SER A 174 -5.11 -17.18 -3.49
C SER A 174 -3.91 -16.85 -4.38
N ARG A 175 -2.71 -16.88 -3.81
CA ARG A 175 -1.47 -16.70 -4.55
C ARG A 175 -1.22 -17.96 -5.38
N SER A 176 -1.16 -17.80 -6.69
CA SER A 176 -0.82 -18.89 -7.62
C SER A 176 0.70 -19.01 -7.77
N SER A 177 1.15 -20.16 -8.27
CA SER A 177 2.53 -20.35 -8.72
C SER A 177 2.79 -19.79 -10.13
N ILE A 178 1.78 -19.15 -10.74
CA ILE A 178 1.89 -18.58 -12.08
C ILE A 178 2.65 -17.26 -11.97
N VAL A 179 3.89 -17.28 -12.45
CA VAL A 179 4.73 -16.09 -12.55
C VAL A 179 4.58 -15.49 -13.95
N ALA A 180 4.54 -14.18 -14.04
CA ALA A 180 4.62 -13.45 -15.30
C ALA A 180 5.34 -12.12 -15.08
N TYR A 181 5.83 -11.49 -16.13
CA TYR A 181 6.20 -10.09 -16.08
C TYR A 181 5.21 -9.25 -16.90
N VAL A 182 4.97 -8.03 -16.46
CA VAL A 182 4.11 -7.06 -17.13
C VAL A 182 4.86 -5.72 -17.25
N PRO A 183 4.56 -4.89 -18.26
CA PRO A 183 5.08 -3.53 -18.32
C PRO A 183 4.71 -2.74 -17.05
N ALA A 184 5.61 -1.88 -16.57
CA ALA A 184 5.36 -1.06 -15.37
C ALA A 184 4.12 -0.16 -15.50
N MET A 185 3.77 0.22 -16.73
CA MET A 185 2.55 1.00 -17.01
C MET A 185 1.24 0.25 -16.73
N GLU A 186 1.27 -1.08 -16.69
CA GLU A 186 0.08 -1.90 -16.39
C GLU A 186 -0.26 -1.95 -14.89
N VAL A 187 0.64 -1.44 -14.02
CA VAL A 187 0.41 -1.41 -12.56
C VAL A 187 -0.54 -0.27 -12.20
N GLU A 188 -1.80 -0.61 -11.99
CA GLU A 188 -2.85 0.36 -11.67
C GLU A 188 -2.66 0.97 -10.28
N CYS A 189 -2.60 0.14 -9.24
CA CYS A 189 -2.48 0.64 -7.86
C CYS A 189 -2.05 -0.40 -6.82
N LEU A 190 -1.67 0.05 -5.62
CA LEU A 190 -1.47 -0.84 -4.47
C LEU A 190 -2.78 -1.40 -3.94
N VAL A 191 -2.73 -2.64 -3.46
CA VAL A 191 -3.84 -3.33 -2.81
C VAL A 191 -3.43 -3.73 -1.39
N ASN A 192 -4.37 -3.60 -0.45
CA ASN A 192 -4.17 -4.07 0.91
C ASN A 192 -4.70 -5.50 1.04
N LEU A 193 -3.78 -6.46 1.04
CA LEU A 193 -4.05 -7.87 1.29
C LEU A 193 -3.54 -8.26 2.68
N GLN A 194 -4.36 -9.01 3.41
CA GLN A 194 -4.00 -9.54 4.73
C GLN A 194 -4.03 -11.06 4.68
N HIS A 195 -3.01 -11.73 5.22
CA HIS A 195 -2.99 -13.20 5.24
C HIS A 195 -4.20 -13.76 5.99
N ASP A 196 -4.81 -14.81 5.43
CA ASP A 196 -5.92 -15.53 6.04
C ASP A 196 -5.40 -16.53 7.08
N CYS A 197 -5.03 -16.00 8.25
CA CYS A 197 -4.60 -16.81 9.39
C CYS A 197 -5.72 -17.76 9.88
N ALA A 198 -6.99 -17.36 9.72
CA ALA A 198 -8.14 -18.11 10.23
C ALA A 198 -8.35 -19.44 9.47
N ARG A 199 -8.01 -19.46 8.19
CA ARG A 199 -8.06 -20.66 7.35
C ARG A 199 -6.94 -21.64 7.66
N SER A 200 -5.70 -21.17 7.77
CA SER A 200 -4.54 -22.05 8.01
C SER A 200 -4.53 -22.62 9.43
N ARG A 201 -5.00 -21.83 10.42
CA ARG A 201 -4.95 -22.11 11.87
C ARG A 201 -3.57 -22.57 12.38
N ARG A 202 -2.53 -22.21 11.64
CA ARG A 202 -1.12 -22.61 11.89
C ARG A 202 -0.19 -21.40 12.03
N CYS A 203 -0.73 -20.19 11.96
CA CYS A 203 0.02 -18.97 12.18
C CYS A 203 0.18 -18.74 13.69
N GLU A 204 1.43 -18.61 14.14
CA GLU A 204 1.75 -18.52 15.57
C GLU A 204 2.53 -17.24 15.86
N CYS A 205 2.38 -16.68 17.07
CA CYS A 205 3.15 -15.52 17.51
C CYS A 205 4.59 -15.90 17.92
N THR A 206 5.36 -16.50 17.01
CA THR A 206 6.73 -16.98 17.27
C THR A 206 7.81 -16.08 16.70
N LYS A 207 7.46 -15.14 15.80
CA LYS A 207 8.44 -14.26 15.18
C LYS A 207 8.91 -13.21 16.17
N VAL A 208 10.16 -13.31 16.62
CA VAL A 208 10.76 -12.32 17.51
C VAL A 208 11.14 -11.09 16.70
N THR A 209 10.55 -9.96 17.07
CA THR A 209 10.97 -8.62 16.63
C THR A 209 11.35 -7.79 17.85
N TYR A 210 12.00 -6.66 17.65
CA TYR A 210 12.41 -5.79 18.75
C TYR A 210 11.68 -4.47 18.61
N GLU A 211 11.20 -3.94 19.74
CA GLU A 211 10.52 -2.66 19.77
C GLU A 211 11.49 -1.55 19.37
N ILE A 212 11.06 -0.69 18.45
CA ILE A 212 11.80 0.52 18.07
C ILE A 212 11.10 1.71 18.75
N GLN A 213 11.82 2.41 19.61
CA GLN A 213 11.38 3.65 20.25
C GLN A 213 12.34 4.76 19.84
N GLU A 214 11.80 5.92 19.45
CA GLU A 214 12.61 7.08 19.02
C GLU A 214 13.65 6.79 17.90
N ARG A 215 13.39 5.77 17.07
CA ARG A 215 14.28 5.23 16.02
C ARG A 215 15.44 4.37 16.54
N GLU A 216 15.50 4.10 17.83
CA GLU A 216 16.46 3.18 18.43
C GLU A 216 15.81 1.84 18.75
N ARG A 217 16.51 0.75 18.42
CA ARG A 217 16.07 -0.60 18.74
C ARG A 217 16.29 -0.83 20.23
N THR A 218 15.21 -1.10 20.95
CA THR A 218 15.27 -1.42 22.38
C THR A 218 15.59 -2.90 22.59
N SER A 219 15.91 -3.29 23.82
CA SER A 219 16.06 -4.68 24.23
C SER A 219 14.73 -5.43 24.37
N LYS A 220 13.58 -4.73 24.31
CA LYS A 220 12.25 -5.32 24.47
C LYS A 220 11.90 -6.15 23.24
N LYS A 221 11.68 -7.45 23.46
CA LYS A 221 11.23 -8.40 22.45
C LYS A 221 9.71 -8.31 22.29
N LEU A 222 9.25 -8.21 21.05
CA LEU A 222 7.86 -8.29 20.65
C LEU A 222 7.67 -9.54 19.80
N LEU A 223 6.78 -10.41 20.25
CA LEU A 223 6.32 -11.55 19.46
C LEU A 223 5.33 -11.06 18.41
N ARG A 224 5.58 -11.44 17.15
CA ARG A 224 4.73 -11.15 16.00
C ARG A 224 4.23 -12.46 15.41
N VAL A 225 3.10 -12.38 14.73
CA VAL A 225 2.56 -13.50 13.96
C VAL A 225 3.59 -13.90 12.90
N ASN A 226 3.95 -15.18 12.92
CA ASN A 226 4.69 -15.88 11.91
C ASN A 226 3.69 -16.66 11.06
N HIS A 227 3.52 -16.25 9.81
CA HIS A 227 2.56 -16.90 8.92
C HIS A 227 3.11 -18.27 8.49
N SER A 228 2.29 -19.31 8.60
CA SER A 228 2.65 -20.69 8.23
C SER A 228 2.89 -20.88 6.73
N ASP A 229 2.27 -20.02 5.93
CA ASP A 229 2.28 -20.05 4.48
C ASP A 229 2.10 -18.63 3.92
N GLN A 230 2.10 -18.51 2.59
CA GLN A 230 1.86 -17.27 1.86
C GLN A 230 0.87 -17.52 0.71
N VAL A 231 -0.21 -18.27 0.99
CA VAL A 231 -1.12 -18.74 -0.06
C VAL A 231 -2.44 -17.96 -0.06
N TRP A 232 -3.11 -17.82 1.08
CA TRP A 232 -4.46 -17.26 1.15
C TRP A 232 -4.47 -15.88 1.77
N PHE A 233 -5.18 -14.95 1.13
CA PHE A 233 -5.25 -13.56 1.58
C PHE A 233 -6.67 -12.99 1.44
N ILE A 234 -7.03 -12.12 2.38
CA ILE A 234 -8.28 -11.37 2.39
C ILE A 234 -8.01 -10.00 1.77
N VAL A 235 -8.87 -9.59 0.83
CA VAL A 235 -8.80 -8.29 0.18
C VAL A 235 -9.53 -7.26 1.04
N ASN A 236 -8.81 -6.25 1.54
CA ASN A 236 -9.43 -5.19 2.33
C ASN A 236 -10.18 -4.18 1.45
N ILE A 237 -11.44 -4.48 1.14
CA ILE A 237 -12.35 -3.63 0.38
C ILE A 237 -12.88 -2.42 1.17
N HIS A 238 -12.48 -2.26 2.43
CA HIS A 238 -12.85 -1.14 3.29
C HIS A 238 -11.74 -0.10 3.42
N ALA A 239 -10.57 -0.35 2.83
CA ALA A 239 -9.53 0.66 2.69
C ALA A 239 -10.07 1.88 1.92
N LEU A 240 -9.83 3.09 2.44
CA LEU A 240 -10.21 4.33 1.74
C LEU A 240 -9.36 4.52 0.48
N HIS A 241 -8.07 4.19 0.59
CA HIS A 241 -7.10 4.28 -0.49
C HIS A 241 -7.42 3.28 -1.60
N ASN A 242 -7.41 3.74 -2.86
CA ASN A 242 -7.73 2.94 -4.05
C ASN A 242 -9.11 2.23 -4.03
N SER A 243 -10.03 2.62 -3.14
CA SER A 243 -11.34 1.98 -2.95
C SER A 243 -12.16 1.85 -4.24
N LEU A 244 -12.22 2.91 -5.05
CA LEU A 244 -12.96 2.92 -6.31
C LEU A 244 -12.37 1.95 -7.35
N ARG A 245 -11.03 1.81 -7.38
CA ARG A 245 -10.33 0.88 -8.29
C ARG A 245 -10.60 -0.56 -7.90
N LEU A 246 -10.50 -0.86 -6.59
CA LEU A 246 -10.82 -2.17 -6.05
C LEU A 246 -12.28 -2.58 -6.29
N ARG A 247 -13.24 -1.66 -6.10
CA ARG A 247 -14.66 -1.95 -6.36
C ARG A 247 -14.96 -2.28 -7.83
N ARG A 248 -14.20 -1.69 -8.77
CA ARG A 248 -14.34 -2.00 -10.20
C ARG A 248 -13.78 -3.38 -10.55
N ALA A 249 -12.65 -3.74 -9.93
CA ALA A 249 -11.97 -5.02 -10.18
C ALA A 249 -12.65 -6.24 -9.54
N ILE A 250 -13.48 -6.04 -8.52
CA ILE A 250 -14.11 -7.11 -7.76
C ILE A 250 -15.60 -7.19 -8.11
N PRO A 251 -16.12 -8.36 -8.50
CA PRO A 251 -17.55 -8.53 -8.79
C PRO A 251 -18.46 -8.03 -7.66
N PRO A 252 -19.61 -7.39 -7.97
CA PRO A 252 -20.55 -6.86 -6.96
C PRO A 252 -20.93 -7.85 -5.87
N ARG A 253 -21.13 -9.13 -6.21
CA ARG A 253 -21.46 -10.20 -5.24
C ARG A 253 -20.43 -10.38 -4.13
N LEU A 254 -19.17 -10.03 -4.37
CA LEU A 254 -18.06 -10.20 -3.43
C LEU A 254 -17.80 -8.95 -2.57
N HIS A 255 -18.38 -7.80 -2.91
CA HIS A 255 -18.23 -6.58 -2.12
C HIS A 255 -19.56 -5.96 -1.67
N SER A 256 -20.70 -6.53 -2.08
CA SER A 256 -22.01 -6.18 -1.55
C SER A 256 -22.05 -6.47 -0.05
N ARG A 257 -22.54 -5.55 0.76
CA ARG A 257 -22.65 -5.80 2.20
C ARG A 257 -23.84 -6.71 2.46
N LYS A 258 -23.67 -7.71 3.33
CA LYS A 258 -24.83 -8.37 3.93
C LYS A 258 -25.57 -7.33 4.76
N VAL A 259 -26.85 -7.12 4.47
CA VAL A 259 -27.71 -6.30 5.34
C VAL A 259 -27.84 -7.08 6.64
N LEU A 260 -27.12 -6.65 7.66
CA LEU A 260 -27.35 -7.12 9.02
C LEU A 260 -28.55 -6.34 9.53
N SER A 261 -29.72 -6.99 9.57
CA SER A 261 -30.85 -6.48 10.35
C SER A 261 -30.46 -6.56 11.81
N LEU A 262 -29.81 -5.51 12.31
CA LEU A 262 -29.59 -5.35 13.73
C LEU A 262 -30.95 -4.99 14.32
N ASP A 263 -31.61 -5.99 14.89
CA ASP A 263 -32.72 -5.76 15.80
C ASP A 263 -32.16 -5.04 17.03
N LYS A 264 -32.31 -3.71 17.01
CA LYS A 264 -31.74 -2.83 18.01
C LYS A 264 -32.31 -3.16 19.39
N GLU A 265 -33.59 -3.52 19.46
CA GLU A 265 -34.30 -3.84 20.71
C GLU A 265 -33.66 -5.07 21.35
N ARG A 266 -33.48 -6.13 20.56
CA ARG A 266 -32.81 -7.35 21.02
C ARG A 266 -31.35 -7.14 21.43
N ILE A 267 -30.62 -6.21 20.80
CA ILE A 267 -29.24 -5.89 21.21
C ILE A 267 -29.22 -5.14 22.54
N PHE A 268 -30.14 -4.21 22.75
CA PHE A 268 -30.26 -3.49 24.01
C PHE A 268 -30.69 -4.41 25.16
N GLU A 269 -31.61 -5.32 24.92
CA GLU A 269 -32.06 -6.30 25.94
C GLU A 269 -30.94 -7.25 26.38
N ASN A 270 -30.05 -7.67 25.46
CA ASN A 270 -28.92 -8.56 25.79
C ASN A 270 -27.70 -7.82 26.36
N ALA A 271 -27.71 -6.48 26.38
CA ALA A 271 -26.62 -5.66 26.89
C ALA A 271 -26.84 -5.20 28.35
N VAL A 272 -28.00 -5.52 28.94
CA VAL A 272 -28.38 -5.31 30.35
C VAL A 272 -28.28 -6.64 31.09
#